data_AF-A0A0J1B2M1-F1
#
_entry.id   AF-A0A0J1B2M1-F1
#
_cell.length_a   1.000
_cell.length_b   1.000
_cell.length_c   1.000
_cell.angle_alpha   90.00
_cell.angle_beta   90.00
_cell.angle_gamma   90.00
#
_symmetry.space_group_name_H-M   'P 1'
#
loop_
_entity.id
_entity.type
_entity.pdbx_description
1 polymer ?
#
loop_
_entity_poly.entity_id
_entity_poly.type
_entity_poly.pdbx_seq_one_letter_code
_entity_poly.pdbx_strand_id
1 'polypeptide(L)'
;MTDKVADNADAHRELLLSLQAVDYAPPTLAQVKKQLSTSQTELEQEKRTIALLEASTKKEFKDWKDIQQRTHKRVWTRLKHPSSHREILSAREEKEEREYVDALAKEQASKARIETLEVQVTELAQQVKDLEPYAREHANLTRQLAQLYARVFDGPTPGYPEEDAAERAFQEAARRFDGLQGEIANEKRAQELLRGALQRMAMAVRACASAESYSQWDMFGGGTMSDMMERSELANAQRAADQARMMVMQAQTLQPAIRGFGPINMPQGNLMSDVFFDNIFTDYAFHQKIKAAAVQLQRAFLQLQDVTRQSQGHLEGLLRDGRDRAHTLEGARNTLELTRRQIMERAGGVAPPTYAPPSAAPAGQAPPYQP
;
A
#
# COMPACT_ATOMS: atom_id res chain seq x y z
N MET A 1 -40.58 27.93 -11.44
CA MET A 1 -39.41 27.11 -11.81
C MET A 1 -38.82 27.61 -13.11
N THR A 2 -39.60 27.66 -14.19
CA THR A 2 -39.25 28.33 -15.45
C THR A 2 -38.68 29.74 -15.26
N ASP A 3 -39.29 30.54 -14.38
CA ASP A 3 -38.83 31.91 -14.10
C ASP A 3 -37.46 31.92 -13.41
N LYS A 4 -37.23 30.98 -12.47
CA LYS A 4 -35.92 30.82 -11.80
C LYS A 4 -34.82 30.43 -12.79
N VAL A 5 -35.12 29.57 -13.77
CA VAL A 5 -34.17 29.15 -14.80
C VAL A 5 -33.81 30.35 -15.69
N ALA A 6 -34.80 31.13 -16.14
CA ALA A 6 -34.58 32.32 -16.95
C ALA A 6 -33.77 33.40 -16.19
N ASP A 7 -34.13 33.68 -14.93
CA ASP A 7 -33.47 34.70 -14.10
C ASP A 7 -31.98 34.41 -13.82
N ASN A 8 -31.55 33.14 -13.91
CA ASN A 8 -30.17 32.71 -13.61
C ASN A 8 -29.38 32.32 -14.87
N ALA A 9 -29.94 32.43 -16.07
CA ALA A 9 -29.32 31.96 -17.32
C ALA A 9 -28.03 32.73 -17.68
N ASP A 10 -28.00 34.04 -17.49
CA ASP A 10 -26.81 34.86 -17.79
C ASP A 10 -25.68 34.61 -16.79
N ALA A 11 -25.98 34.54 -15.49
CA ALA A 11 -25.00 34.20 -14.45
C ALA A 11 -24.41 32.79 -14.65
N HIS A 12 -25.23 31.83 -15.09
CA HIS A 12 -24.77 30.49 -15.46
C HIS A 12 -23.80 30.51 -16.65
N ARG A 13 -24.08 31.33 -17.67
CA ARG A 13 -23.21 31.48 -18.84
C ARG A 13 -21.85 32.08 -18.48
N GLU A 14 -21.84 33.14 -17.68
CA GLU A 14 -20.61 33.77 -17.20
C GLU A 14 -19.75 32.78 -16.41
N LEU A 15 -20.37 32.02 -15.49
CA LEU A 15 -19.67 31.00 -14.71
C LEU A 15 -19.05 29.92 -15.59
N LEU A 16 -19.75 29.43 -16.61
CA LEU A 16 -19.22 28.40 -17.52
C LEU A 16 -18.05 28.91 -18.36
N LEU A 17 -18.09 30.15 -18.82
CA LEU A 17 -16.98 30.77 -19.56
C LEU A 17 -15.74 30.92 -18.68
N SER A 18 -15.91 31.39 -17.44
CA SER A 18 -14.81 31.47 -16.47
C SER A 18 -14.24 30.09 -16.12
N LEU A 19 -15.09 29.08 -15.97
CA LEU A 19 -14.68 27.72 -15.62
C LEU A 19 -13.85 27.09 -16.75
N GLN A 20 -14.28 27.26 -18.01
CA GLN A 20 -13.55 26.80 -19.19
C GLN A 20 -12.12 27.35 -19.28
N ALA A 21 -11.89 28.60 -18.83
CA ALA A 21 -10.57 29.21 -18.83
C ALA A 21 -9.57 28.52 -17.87
N VAL A 22 -10.06 27.83 -16.83
CA VAL A 22 -9.24 27.21 -15.77
C VAL A 22 -9.38 25.68 -15.70
N ASP A 23 -10.14 25.06 -16.61
CA ASP A 23 -10.39 23.61 -16.65
C ASP A 23 -9.13 22.74 -16.73
N TYR A 24 -8.06 23.26 -17.35
CA TYR A 24 -6.80 22.54 -17.46
C TYR A 24 -6.04 22.42 -16.13
N ALA A 25 -6.28 23.32 -15.16
CA ALA A 25 -5.43 23.47 -13.99
C ALA A 25 -5.52 22.29 -12.99
N PRO A 26 -6.71 21.79 -12.60
CA PRO A 26 -6.81 20.66 -11.66
C PRO A 26 -6.13 19.35 -12.13
N PRO A 27 -6.37 18.83 -13.36
CA PRO A 27 -5.73 17.59 -13.80
C PRO A 27 -4.21 17.75 -13.97
N THR A 28 -3.76 18.90 -14.49
CA THR A 28 -2.32 19.22 -14.61
C THR A 28 -1.67 19.26 -13.23
N LEU A 29 -2.28 19.93 -12.25
CA LEU A 29 -1.77 20.00 -10.88
C LEU A 29 -1.68 18.60 -10.24
N ALA A 30 -2.68 17.75 -10.44
CA ALA A 30 -2.67 16.38 -9.94
C ALA A 30 -1.52 15.54 -10.54
N GLN A 31 -1.28 15.69 -11.85
CA GLN A 31 -0.18 15.02 -12.54
C GLN A 31 1.19 15.49 -12.03
N VAL A 32 1.41 16.81 -11.94
CA VAL A 32 2.67 17.39 -11.45
C VAL A 32 2.93 16.99 -10.00
N LYS A 33 1.91 17.00 -9.13
CA LYS A 33 2.04 16.53 -7.74
C LYS A 33 2.45 15.05 -7.66
N LYS A 34 1.90 14.19 -8.52
CA LYS A 34 2.27 12.78 -8.60
C LYS A 34 3.73 12.61 -9.05
N GLN A 35 4.14 13.35 -10.09
CA GLN A 35 5.53 13.34 -10.56
C GLN A 35 6.48 13.82 -9.46
N LEU A 36 6.16 14.93 -8.79
CA LEU A 36 6.93 15.47 -7.67
C LEU A 36 7.12 14.43 -6.56
N SER A 37 6.05 13.75 -6.13
CA SER A 37 6.15 12.71 -5.09
C SER A 37 7.02 11.52 -5.52
N THR A 38 6.99 11.17 -6.81
CA THR A 38 7.80 10.08 -7.37
C THR A 38 9.27 10.47 -7.38
N SER A 39 9.60 11.65 -7.92
CA SER A 39 10.97 12.18 -7.94
C SER A 39 11.54 12.40 -6.52
N GLN A 40 10.72 12.85 -5.56
CA GLN A 40 11.12 12.95 -4.15
C GLN A 40 11.46 11.58 -3.56
N THR A 41 10.65 10.56 -3.85
CA THR A 41 10.91 9.19 -3.38
C THR A 41 12.19 8.63 -3.99
N GLU A 42 12.41 8.84 -5.29
CA GLU A 42 13.65 8.44 -5.97
C GLU A 42 14.88 9.16 -5.40
N LEU A 43 14.76 10.47 -5.12
CA LEU A 43 15.82 11.26 -4.51
C LEU A 43 16.20 10.72 -3.12
N GLU A 44 15.21 10.40 -2.28
CA GLU A 44 15.45 9.83 -0.95
C GLU A 44 16.07 8.43 -1.02
N GLN A 45 15.69 7.61 -2.01
CA GLN A 45 16.33 6.31 -2.25
C GLN A 45 17.78 6.48 -2.71
N GLU A 46 18.04 7.38 -3.64
CA GLU A 46 19.39 7.65 -4.16
C GLU A 46 20.30 8.21 -3.05
N LYS A 47 19.78 9.11 -2.20
CA LYS A 47 20.48 9.63 -1.01
C LYS A 47 20.86 8.55 0.01
N ARG A 48 20.12 7.44 0.09
CA ARG A 48 20.52 6.27 0.90
C ARG A 48 21.57 5.43 0.19
N THR A 49 21.44 5.25 -1.12
CA THR A 49 22.38 4.48 -1.94
C THR A 49 23.77 5.12 -1.94
N ILE A 50 23.86 6.44 -2.15
CA ILE A 50 25.14 7.16 -2.13
C ILE A 50 25.88 6.98 -0.80
N ALA A 51 25.19 6.96 0.34
CA ALA A 51 25.82 6.74 1.63
C ALA A 51 26.50 5.35 1.73
N LEU A 52 25.90 4.32 1.11
CA LEU A 52 26.49 2.98 1.01
C LEU A 52 27.66 2.96 0.02
N LEU A 53 27.52 3.64 -1.12
CA LEU A 53 28.58 3.75 -2.13
C LEU A 53 29.81 4.48 -1.57
N GLU A 54 29.62 5.61 -0.88
CA GLU A 54 30.72 6.35 -0.24
C GLU A 54 31.45 5.50 0.81
N ALA A 55 30.73 4.66 1.56
CA ALA A 55 31.35 3.71 2.48
C ALA A 55 32.15 2.62 1.74
N SER A 56 31.63 2.11 0.62
CA SER A 56 32.33 1.17 -0.25
C SER A 56 33.58 1.79 -0.87
N THR A 57 33.48 2.98 -1.48
CA THR A 57 34.61 3.70 -2.07
C THR A 57 35.71 3.95 -1.04
N LYS A 58 35.35 4.35 0.19
CA LYS A 58 36.32 4.52 1.30
C LYS A 58 37.05 3.23 1.65
N LYS A 59 36.35 2.08 1.61
CA LYS A 59 36.93 0.77 1.85
C LYS A 59 37.88 0.36 0.72
N GLU A 60 37.42 0.40 -0.53
CA GLU A 60 38.25 0.05 -1.71
C GLU A 60 39.48 0.96 -1.83
N PHE A 61 39.33 2.27 -1.53
CA PHE A 61 40.46 3.21 -1.47
C PHE A 61 41.51 2.80 -0.43
N LYS A 62 41.07 2.30 0.73
CA LYS A 62 41.97 1.83 1.78
C LYS A 62 42.69 0.55 1.36
N ASP A 63 41.97 -0.40 0.76
CA ASP A 63 42.53 -1.69 0.32
C ASP A 63 43.56 -1.49 -0.81
N TRP A 64 43.24 -0.65 -1.81
CA TRP A 64 44.18 -0.18 -2.83
C TRP A 64 45.42 0.48 -2.22
N LYS A 65 45.23 1.41 -1.27
CA LYS A 65 46.34 2.11 -0.60
C LYS A 65 47.21 1.15 0.21
N ASP A 66 46.64 0.19 0.93
CA ASP A 66 47.39 -0.79 1.72
C ASP A 66 48.23 -1.70 0.83
N ILE A 67 47.75 -2.06 -0.36
CA ILE A 67 48.51 -2.86 -1.34
C ILE A 67 49.65 -2.05 -1.95
N GLN A 68 49.38 -0.82 -2.41
CA GLN A 68 50.42 0.13 -2.81
C GLN A 68 51.47 0.31 -1.72
N GLN A 69 51.04 0.30 -0.45
CA GLN A 69 51.95 0.44 0.68
C GLN A 69 52.78 -0.81 1.00
N ARG A 70 52.24 -2.00 0.78
CA ARG A 70 52.93 -3.28 1.01
C ARG A 70 53.87 -3.63 -0.13
N THR A 71 53.57 -3.20 -1.35
CA THR A 71 54.45 -3.40 -2.51
C THR A 71 55.78 -2.69 -2.33
N HIS A 72 55.79 -1.41 -1.95
CA HIS A 72 57.04 -0.67 -1.75
C HIS A 72 57.89 -1.22 -0.59
N LYS A 73 57.28 -1.74 0.48
CA LYS A 73 58.00 -2.35 1.62
C LYS A 73 58.57 -3.74 1.29
N ARG A 74 57.96 -4.51 0.39
CA ARG A 74 58.38 -5.88 0.06
C ARG A 74 59.33 -5.99 -1.14
N VAL A 75 59.32 -5.00 -2.05
CA VAL A 75 60.35 -4.85 -3.09
C VAL A 75 61.76 -4.79 -2.47
N TRP A 76 61.90 -4.15 -1.30
CA TRP A 76 63.15 -4.12 -0.55
C TRP A 76 63.58 -5.50 0.03
N THR A 77 62.65 -6.42 0.25
CA THR A 77 62.91 -7.72 0.93
C THR A 77 63.11 -8.93 0.00
N ARG A 78 63.11 -8.78 -1.33
CA ARG A 78 63.05 -9.93 -2.27
C ARG A 78 64.05 -9.90 -3.43
N LEU A 79 65.32 -9.61 -3.15
CA LEU A 79 66.42 -9.81 -4.10
C LEU A 79 66.76 -11.31 -4.37
N LYS A 80 65.83 -12.27 -4.17
CA LYS A 80 66.12 -13.72 -4.23
C LYS A 80 65.22 -14.60 -5.14
N HIS A 81 64.04 -14.15 -5.60
CA HIS A 81 63.19 -14.93 -6.55
C HIS A 81 62.38 -14.01 -7.49
N PRO A 82 62.82 -13.74 -8.74
CA PRO A 82 62.45 -12.49 -9.45
C PRO A 82 61.26 -12.52 -10.42
N SER A 83 60.80 -13.65 -10.98
CA SER A 83 59.84 -13.64 -12.12
C SER A 83 58.37 -13.91 -11.76
N SER A 84 58.04 -15.07 -11.17
CA SER A 84 56.65 -15.47 -10.92
C SER A 84 55.91 -14.61 -9.87
N HIS A 85 56.64 -14.01 -8.94
CA HIS A 85 56.05 -13.29 -7.81
C HIS A 85 55.73 -11.82 -8.11
N ARG A 86 56.27 -11.27 -9.22
CA ARG A 86 56.05 -9.89 -9.67
C ARG A 86 54.71 -9.77 -10.41
N GLU A 87 54.42 -10.72 -11.29
CA GLU A 87 53.17 -10.79 -12.07
C GLU A 87 51.93 -10.93 -11.17
N ILE A 88 52.02 -11.72 -10.09
CA ILE A 88 50.92 -11.90 -9.13
C ILE A 88 50.62 -10.59 -8.36
N LEU A 89 51.65 -9.77 -8.10
CA LEU A 89 51.48 -8.49 -7.40
C LEU A 89 50.90 -7.43 -8.32
N SER A 90 51.40 -7.30 -9.55
CA SER A 90 50.84 -6.36 -10.53
C SER A 90 49.38 -6.70 -10.85
N ALA A 91 49.06 -7.99 -11.02
CA ALA A 91 47.68 -8.42 -11.22
C ALA A 91 46.77 -8.08 -10.03
N ARG A 92 47.30 -8.10 -8.80
CA ARG A 92 46.54 -7.71 -7.60
C ARG A 92 46.36 -6.20 -7.50
N GLU A 93 47.38 -5.42 -7.83
CA GLU A 93 47.31 -3.96 -7.88
C GLU A 93 46.30 -3.48 -8.92
N GLU A 94 46.39 -4.02 -10.14
CA GLU A 94 45.44 -3.70 -11.21
C GLU A 94 44.01 -4.06 -10.83
N LYS A 95 43.81 -5.17 -10.10
CA LYS A 95 42.49 -5.57 -9.63
C LYS A 95 41.92 -4.55 -8.65
N GLU A 96 42.69 -4.16 -7.65
CA GLU A 96 42.21 -3.29 -6.56
C GLU A 96 42.10 -1.84 -7.03
N GLU A 97 42.94 -1.42 -7.99
CA GLU A 97 42.76 -0.16 -8.71
C GLU A 97 41.46 -0.13 -9.51
N ARG A 98 41.13 -1.21 -10.24
CA ARG A 98 39.84 -1.33 -10.94
C ARG A 98 38.66 -1.30 -9.98
N GLU A 99 38.72 -2.05 -8.88
CA GLU A 99 37.67 -2.08 -7.87
C GLU A 99 37.43 -0.69 -7.24
N TYR A 100 38.50 0.07 -6.96
CA TYR A 100 38.41 1.47 -6.51
C TYR A 100 37.84 2.41 -7.58
N VAL A 101 38.34 2.36 -8.82
CA VAL A 101 37.87 3.22 -9.92
C VAL A 101 36.39 2.95 -10.22
N ASP A 102 35.97 1.69 -10.21
CA ASP A 102 34.57 1.29 -10.40
C ASP A 102 33.68 1.79 -9.26
N ALA A 103 34.14 1.70 -8.00
CA ALA A 103 33.43 2.22 -6.85
C ALA A 103 33.27 3.76 -6.92
N LEU A 104 34.35 4.46 -7.27
CA LEU A 104 34.35 5.91 -7.44
C LEU A 104 33.43 6.34 -8.59
N ALA A 105 33.47 5.64 -9.73
CA ALA A 105 32.60 5.93 -10.87
C ALA A 105 31.11 5.78 -10.50
N LYS A 106 30.75 4.73 -9.74
CA LYS A 106 29.39 4.53 -9.22
C LYS A 106 28.98 5.64 -8.27
N GLU A 107 29.85 6.06 -7.37
CA GLU A 107 29.61 7.18 -6.45
C GLU A 107 29.38 8.50 -7.21
N GLN A 108 30.22 8.83 -8.19
CA GLN A 108 30.08 10.05 -8.99
C GLN A 108 28.80 10.02 -9.85
N ALA A 109 28.46 8.88 -10.43
CA ALA A 109 27.21 8.71 -11.16
C ALA A 109 25.99 8.93 -10.25
N SER A 110 26.02 8.41 -9.02
CA SER A 110 24.97 8.63 -8.02
C SER A 110 24.87 10.11 -7.60
N LYS A 111 26.01 10.80 -7.42
CA LYS A 111 26.06 12.25 -7.14
C LYS A 111 25.40 13.08 -8.24
N ALA A 112 25.77 12.83 -9.51
CA ALA A 112 25.17 13.52 -10.66
C ALA A 112 23.67 13.23 -10.78
N ARG A 113 23.23 12.01 -10.45
CA ARG A 113 21.80 11.65 -10.43
C ARG A 113 21.04 12.41 -9.35
N ILE A 114 21.61 12.55 -8.15
CA ILE A 114 21.03 13.35 -7.05
C ILE A 114 20.87 14.81 -7.48
N GLU A 115 21.91 15.43 -8.04
CA GLU A 115 21.86 16.82 -8.50
C GLU A 115 20.75 17.03 -9.55
N THR A 116 20.65 16.11 -10.51
CA THR A 116 19.59 16.14 -11.52
C THR A 116 18.19 16.02 -10.88
N LEU A 117 18.02 15.11 -9.93
CA LEU A 117 16.75 14.91 -9.22
C LEU A 117 16.39 16.12 -8.34
N GLU A 118 17.38 16.79 -7.72
CA GLU A 118 17.15 18.00 -6.91
C GLU A 118 16.67 19.18 -7.77
N VAL A 119 17.26 19.37 -8.96
CA VAL A 119 16.77 20.35 -9.93
C VAL A 119 15.33 20.03 -10.35
N GLN A 120 15.05 18.78 -10.73
CA GLN A 120 13.70 18.35 -11.11
C GLN A 120 12.66 18.56 -10.01
N VAL A 121 12.99 18.20 -8.76
CA VAL A 121 12.10 18.41 -7.61
C VAL A 121 11.82 19.90 -7.41
N THR A 122 12.83 20.76 -7.60
CA THR A 122 12.68 22.22 -7.47
C THR A 122 11.77 22.78 -8.57
N GLU A 123 11.98 22.37 -9.82
CA GLU A 123 11.15 22.78 -10.96
C GLU A 123 9.69 22.31 -10.79
N LEU A 124 9.48 21.04 -10.44
CA LEU A 124 8.14 20.49 -10.20
C LEU A 124 7.45 21.16 -9.02
N ALA A 125 8.17 21.48 -7.94
CA ALA A 125 7.63 22.22 -6.81
C ALA A 125 7.19 23.64 -7.20
N GLN A 126 7.96 24.30 -8.07
CA GLN A 126 7.59 25.61 -8.60
C GLN A 126 6.33 25.52 -9.49
N GLN A 127 6.25 24.53 -10.38
CA GLN A 127 5.04 24.29 -11.19
C GLN A 127 3.80 24.04 -10.34
N VAL A 128 3.92 23.31 -9.22
CA VAL A 128 2.81 23.15 -8.26
C VAL A 128 2.36 24.50 -7.74
N LYS A 129 3.29 25.36 -7.31
CA LYS A 129 2.98 26.69 -6.77
C LYS A 129 2.28 27.58 -7.80
N ASP A 130 2.69 27.51 -9.06
CA ASP A 130 2.13 28.32 -10.15
C ASP A 130 0.73 27.84 -10.58
N LEU A 131 0.46 26.53 -10.50
CA LEU A 131 -0.84 25.94 -10.83
C LEU A 131 -1.87 26.00 -9.69
N GLU A 132 -1.42 26.08 -8.43
CA GLU A 132 -2.30 26.16 -7.27
C GLU A 132 -3.35 27.28 -7.31
N PRO A 133 -3.05 28.55 -7.68
CA PRO A 133 -4.08 29.59 -7.73
C PRO A 133 -5.19 29.27 -8.74
N TYR A 134 -4.85 28.77 -9.93
CA TYR A 134 -5.85 28.41 -10.94
C TYR A 134 -6.70 27.20 -10.53
N ALA A 135 -6.10 26.21 -9.86
CA ALA A 135 -6.86 25.09 -9.30
C ALA A 135 -7.81 25.54 -8.17
N ARG A 136 -7.40 26.51 -7.35
CA ARG A 136 -8.26 27.12 -6.32
C ARG A 136 -9.40 27.92 -6.94
N GLU A 137 -9.12 28.67 -8.00
CA GLU A 137 -10.11 29.42 -8.76
C GLU A 137 -11.14 28.48 -9.40
N HIS A 138 -10.68 27.44 -10.10
CA HIS A 138 -11.54 26.39 -10.63
C HIS A 138 -12.45 25.82 -9.52
N ALA A 139 -11.89 25.43 -8.38
CA ALA A 139 -12.67 24.91 -7.26
C ALA A 139 -13.71 25.91 -6.71
N ASN A 140 -13.40 27.20 -6.72
CA ASN A 140 -14.34 28.26 -6.34
C ASN A 140 -15.48 28.39 -7.37
N LEU A 141 -15.16 28.44 -8.66
CA LEU A 141 -16.14 28.51 -9.74
C LEU A 141 -17.06 27.27 -9.77
N THR A 142 -16.50 26.07 -9.61
CA THR A 142 -17.30 24.83 -9.49
C THR A 142 -18.27 24.92 -8.30
N ARG A 143 -17.85 25.49 -7.17
CA ARG A 143 -18.71 25.69 -6.00
C ARG A 143 -19.83 26.69 -6.28
N GLN A 144 -19.53 27.80 -6.96
CA GLN A 144 -20.53 28.79 -7.34
C GLN A 144 -21.56 28.20 -8.30
N LEU A 145 -21.10 27.42 -9.28
CA LEU A 145 -21.99 26.69 -10.20
C LEU A 145 -22.89 25.69 -9.47
N ALA A 146 -22.33 24.93 -8.52
CA ALA A 146 -23.12 24.02 -7.69
C ALA A 146 -24.16 24.75 -6.83
N GLN A 147 -23.81 25.91 -6.26
CA GLN A 147 -24.76 26.74 -5.50
C GLN A 147 -25.86 27.31 -6.39
N LEU A 148 -25.53 27.71 -7.63
CA LEU A 148 -26.52 28.15 -8.62
C LEU A 148 -27.48 27.00 -8.94
N TYR A 149 -26.95 25.81 -9.24
CA TYR A 149 -27.79 24.65 -9.50
C TYR A 149 -28.65 24.25 -8.31
N ALA A 150 -28.14 24.32 -7.08
CA ALA A 150 -28.97 24.10 -5.90
C ALA A 150 -30.10 25.13 -5.80
N ARG A 151 -29.86 26.42 -6.04
CA ARG A 151 -30.93 27.44 -6.00
C ARG A 151 -32.01 27.23 -7.06
N VAL A 152 -31.60 26.76 -8.24
CA VAL A 152 -32.47 26.60 -9.40
C VAL A 152 -33.22 25.27 -9.37
N PHE A 153 -32.53 24.16 -9.11
CA PHE A 153 -33.02 22.78 -9.23
C PHE A 153 -33.25 22.08 -7.88
N ASP A 154 -33.34 22.81 -6.75
CA ASP A 154 -33.69 22.19 -5.47
C ASP A 154 -35.19 21.80 -5.43
N GLY A 155 -35.42 20.51 -5.21
CA GLY A 155 -36.74 19.88 -5.21
C GLY A 155 -37.21 19.41 -6.60
N PRO A 156 -38.46 18.92 -6.69
CA PRO A 156 -39.02 18.45 -7.95
C PRO A 156 -39.03 19.54 -9.02
N THR A 157 -38.84 19.16 -10.28
CA THR A 157 -38.85 20.07 -11.42
C THR A 157 -40.03 19.78 -12.38
N PRO A 158 -41.28 20.16 -12.04
CA PRO A 158 -42.50 19.82 -12.82
C PRO A 158 -42.52 20.25 -14.30
N GLY A 159 -41.58 21.08 -14.75
CA GLY A 159 -41.41 21.48 -16.16
C GLY A 159 -40.23 20.81 -16.88
N TYR A 160 -39.44 19.99 -16.19
CA TYR A 160 -38.22 19.35 -16.67
C TYR A 160 -38.10 17.90 -16.16
N PRO A 161 -39.03 16.99 -16.55
CA PRO A 161 -39.03 15.61 -16.07
C PRO A 161 -37.74 14.83 -16.37
N GLU A 162 -37.00 15.24 -17.41
CA GLU A 162 -35.67 14.73 -17.75
C GLU A 162 -34.61 15.04 -16.68
N GLU A 163 -34.72 16.18 -15.99
CA GLU A 163 -33.81 16.59 -14.91
C GLU A 163 -34.10 15.77 -13.65
N ASP A 164 -35.38 15.67 -13.28
CA ASP A 164 -35.85 14.80 -12.20
C ASP A 164 -35.42 13.34 -12.41
N ALA A 165 -35.44 12.84 -13.66
CA ALA A 165 -34.97 11.49 -13.99
C ALA A 165 -33.45 11.34 -13.84
N ALA A 166 -32.67 12.33 -14.30
CA ALA A 166 -31.22 12.33 -14.17
C ALA A 166 -30.78 12.44 -12.71
N GLU A 167 -31.45 13.27 -11.90
CA GLU A 167 -31.18 13.42 -10.46
C GLU A 167 -31.44 12.09 -9.73
N ARG A 168 -32.57 11.42 -10.01
CA ARG A 168 -32.85 10.08 -9.45
C ARG A 168 -31.76 9.05 -9.82
N ALA A 169 -31.34 9.03 -11.08
CA ALA A 169 -30.30 8.12 -11.55
C ALA A 169 -28.96 8.38 -10.85
N PHE A 170 -28.57 9.65 -10.70
CA PHE A 170 -27.39 10.05 -9.95
C PHE A 170 -27.47 9.63 -8.47
N GLN A 171 -28.59 9.91 -7.79
CA GLN A 171 -28.79 9.53 -6.39
C GLN A 171 -28.79 8.01 -6.18
N GLU A 172 -29.31 7.23 -7.13
CA GLU A 172 -29.26 5.77 -7.08
C GLU A 172 -27.83 5.25 -7.27
N ALA A 173 -27.10 5.78 -8.25
CA ALA A 173 -25.70 5.44 -8.47
C ALA A 173 -24.83 5.80 -7.25
N ALA A 174 -25.05 6.96 -6.65
CA ALA A 174 -24.34 7.43 -5.46
C ALA A 174 -24.58 6.48 -4.27
N ARG A 175 -25.84 6.16 -3.97
CA ARG A 175 -26.20 5.21 -2.90
C ARG A 175 -25.56 3.83 -3.11
N ARG A 176 -25.55 3.32 -4.34
CA ARG A 176 -24.92 2.03 -4.68
C ARG A 176 -23.40 2.06 -4.55
N PHE A 177 -22.77 3.18 -4.87
CA PHE A 177 -21.33 3.37 -4.73
C PHE A 177 -20.94 3.48 -3.25
N ASP A 178 -21.66 4.31 -2.47
CA ASP A 178 -21.42 4.49 -1.03
C ASP A 178 -21.59 3.19 -0.25
N GLY A 179 -22.63 2.41 -0.56
CA GLY A 179 -22.82 1.07 0.02
C GLY A 179 -21.62 0.15 -0.23
N LEU A 180 -21.12 0.12 -1.48
CA LEU A 180 -19.95 -0.69 -1.84
C LEU A 180 -18.66 -0.19 -1.15
N GLN A 181 -18.48 1.12 -0.98
CA GLN A 181 -17.35 1.67 -0.24
C GLN A 181 -17.37 1.20 1.22
N GLY A 182 -18.56 1.15 1.83
CA GLY A 182 -18.76 0.56 3.16
C GLY A 182 -18.35 -0.91 3.22
N GLU A 183 -18.76 -1.71 2.22
CA GLU A 183 -18.37 -3.12 2.11
C GLU A 183 -16.85 -3.31 1.95
N ILE A 184 -16.22 -2.52 1.07
CA ILE A 184 -14.76 -2.52 0.87
C ILE A 184 -14.03 -2.18 2.18
N ALA A 185 -14.52 -1.17 2.91
CA ALA A 185 -13.92 -0.76 4.18
C ALA A 185 -14.02 -1.88 5.24
N ASN A 186 -15.17 -2.55 5.33
CA ASN A 186 -15.36 -3.68 6.24
C ASN A 186 -14.47 -4.87 5.85
N GLU A 187 -14.38 -5.20 4.56
CA GLU A 187 -13.53 -6.30 4.07
C GLU A 187 -12.04 -6.04 4.36
N LYS A 188 -11.55 -4.81 4.17
CA LYS A 188 -10.17 -4.44 4.52
C LYS A 188 -9.87 -4.62 6.01
N ARG A 189 -10.78 -4.15 6.88
CA ARG A 189 -10.65 -4.34 8.34
C ARG A 189 -10.70 -5.83 8.71
N ALA A 190 -11.56 -6.61 8.06
CA ALA A 190 -11.62 -8.05 8.25
C ALA A 190 -10.28 -8.72 7.87
N GLN A 191 -9.66 -8.33 6.75
CA GLN A 191 -8.33 -8.84 6.37
C GLN A 191 -7.23 -8.49 7.36
N GLU A 192 -7.24 -7.29 7.92
CA GLU A 192 -6.28 -6.89 8.95
C GLU A 192 -6.39 -7.80 10.18
N LEU A 193 -7.62 -8.09 10.61
CA LEU A 193 -7.91 -9.03 11.70
C LEU A 193 -7.49 -10.46 11.35
N LEU A 194 -7.79 -10.95 10.15
CA LEU A 194 -7.38 -12.28 9.68
C LEU A 194 -5.87 -12.43 9.60
N ARG A 195 -5.15 -11.41 9.12
CA ARG A 195 -3.68 -11.40 9.09
C ARG A 195 -3.10 -11.42 10.52
N GLY A 196 -3.69 -10.63 11.42
CA GLY A 196 -3.35 -10.68 12.85
C GLY A 196 -3.59 -12.07 13.44
N ALA A 197 -4.75 -12.67 13.16
CA ALA A 197 -5.07 -14.02 13.61
C ALA A 197 -4.07 -15.05 13.08
N LEU A 198 -3.65 -14.94 11.82
CA LEU A 198 -2.68 -15.84 11.21
C LEU A 198 -1.31 -15.74 11.89
N GLN A 199 -0.87 -14.53 12.25
CA GLN A 199 0.36 -14.33 13.02
C GLN A 199 0.26 -14.97 14.42
N ARG A 200 -0.87 -14.78 15.12
CA ARG A 200 -1.12 -15.40 16.43
C ARG A 200 -1.17 -16.92 16.34
N MET A 201 -1.83 -17.47 15.33
CA MET A 201 -1.88 -18.92 15.10
C MET A 201 -0.49 -19.48 14.78
N ALA A 202 0.34 -18.78 14.00
CA ALA A 202 1.72 -19.18 13.77
C ALA A 202 2.57 -19.18 15.06
N MET A 203 2.33 -18.24 15.98
CA MET A 203 2.94 -18.26 17.31
C MET A 203 2.48 -19.48 18.11
N ALA A 204 1.18 -19.80 18.07
CA ALA A 204 0.64 -20.97 18.75
C ALA A 204 1.26 -22.29 18.25
N VAL A 205 1.40 -22.44 16.93
CA VAL A 205 2.07 -23.59 16.31
C VAL A 205 3.53 -23.70 16.76
N ARG A 206 4.30 -22.60 16.77
CA ARG A 206 5.69 -22.61 17.23
C ARG A 206 5.83 -22.98 18.71
N ALA A 207 5.01 -22.38 19.58
CA ALA A 207 5.00 -22.68 21.00
C ALA A 207 4.64 -24.16 21.26
N CYS A 208 3.64 -24.69 20.55
CA CYS A 208 3.28 -26.11 20.66
C CYS A 208 4.40 -27.04 20.17
N ALA A 209 5.15 -26.67 19.12
CA ALA A 209 6.30 -27.44 18.65
C ALA A 209 7.47 -27.41 19.65
N SER A 210 7.69 -26.28 20.32
CA SER A 210 8.64 -26.17 21.44
C SER A 210 8.22 -27.05 22.62
N ALA A 211 6.93 -27.03 22.99
CA ALA A 211 6.38 -27.91 24.02
C ALA A 211 6.51 -29.39 23.65
N GLU A 212 6.23 -29.78 22.41
CA GLU A 212 6.45 -31.15 21.92
C GLU A 212 7.92 -31.54 22.04
N SER A 213 8.85 -30.64 21.70
CA SER A 213 10.29 -30.89 21.83
C SER A 213 10.66 -31.10 23.29
N TYR A 214 10.24 -30.22 24.21
CA TYR A 214 10.50 -30.38 25.64
C TYR A 214 9.91 -31.69 26.20
N SER A 215 8.71 -32.06 25.77
CA SER A 215 8.05 -33.31 26.11
C SER A 215 8.82 -34.55 25.61
N GLN A 216 9.44 -34.48 24.43
CA GLN A 216 10.34 -35.54 23.96
C GLN A 216 11.59 -35.67 24.83
N TRP A 217 12.20 -34.56 25.22
CA TRP A 217 13.35 -34.56 26.13
C TRP A 217 13.00 -35.12 27.50
N ASP A 218 11.78 -34.84 27.99
CA ASP A 218 11.27 -35.31 29.27
C ASP A 218 11.15 -36.84 29.34
N MET A 219 10.60 -37.44 28.27
CA MET A 219 10.50 -38.91 28.11
C MET A 219 11.84 -39.66 28.19
N PHE A 220 13.00 -38.99 28.01
CA PHE A 220 14.33 -39.59 28.11
C PHE A 220 15.06 -39.27 29.42
N GLY A 221 14.33 -38.84 30.46
CA GLY A 221 14.88 -38.50 31.78
C GLY A 221 15.14 -37.01 31.97
N GLY A 222 14.29 -36.16 31.36
CA GLY A 222 14.27 -34.73 31.66
C GLY A 222 13.87 -34.49 33.11
N GLY A 223 14.46 -33.47 33.73
CA GLY A 223 14.16 -33.09 35.12
C GLY A 223 13.04 -32.05 35.20
N THR A 224 12.70 -31.61 36.40
CA THR A 224 11.64 -30.62 36.69
C THR A 224 11.71 -29.29 35.90
N MET A 225 12.83 -29.00 35.24
CA MET A 225 13.01 -27.83 34.38
C MET A 225 12.43 -28.02 32.95
N SER A 226 12.46 -29.23 32.37
CA SER A 226 11.81 -29.51 31.07
C SER A 226 10.29 -29.38 31.19
N ASP A 227 9.72 -29.96 32.25
CA ASP A 227 8.30 -29.83 32.62
C ASP A 227 7.82 -28.37 32.69
N MET A 228 8.58 -27.50 33.35
CA MET A 228 8.19 -26.10 33.53
C MET A 228 8.20 -25.34 32.21
N MET A 229 9.20 -25.60 31.35
CA MET A 229 9.30 -24.98 30.03
C MET A 229 8.19 -25.49 29.10
N GLU A 230 7.91 -26.79 29.12
CA GLU A 230 6.80 -27.40 28.38
C GLU A 230 5.45 -26.75 28.76
N ARG A 231 5.15 -26.65 30.06
CA ARG A 231 3.91 -26.01 30.54
C ARG A 231 3.82 -24.55 30.15
N SER A 232 4.92 -23.82 30.24
CA SER A 232 4.99 -22.41 29.81
C SER A 232 4.65 -22.29 28.32
N GLU A 233 5.22 -23.14 27.49
CA GLU A 233 4.97 -23.13 26.04
C GLU A 233 3.56 -23.60 25.67
N LEU A 234 2.98 -24.58 26.37
CA LEU A 234 1.57 -24.96 26.19
C LEU A 234 0.63 -23.81 26.57
N ALA A 235 0.92 -23.08 27.65
CA ALA A 235 0.16 -21.90 28.04
C ALA A 235 0.30 -20.76 27.02
N ASN A 236 1.51 -20.55 26.45
CA ASN A 236 1.74 -19.63 25.35
C ASN A 236 0.92 -20.01 24.11
N ALA A 237 0.93 -21.29 23.75
CA ALA A 237 0.19 -21.82 22.62
C ALA A 237 -1.32 -21.60 22.78
N GLN A 238 -1.87 -21.88 23.96
CA GLN A 238 -3.28 -21.66 24.27
C GLN A 238 -3.67 -20.19 24.13
N ARG A 239 -2.91 -19.29 24.79
CA ARG A 239 -3.18 -17.84 24.73
C ARG A 239 -3.15 -17.32 23.29
N ALA A 240 -2.17 -17.76 22.49
CA ALA A 240 -2.04 -17.34 21.10
C ALA A 240 -3.18 -17.89 20.23
N ALA A 241 -3.62 -19.13 20.44
CA ALA A 241 -4.76 -19.71 19.74
C ALA A 241 -6.07 -18.99 20.09
N ASP A 242 -6.29 -18.65 21.36
CA ASP A 242 -7.47 -17.90 21.81
C ASP A 242 -7.50 -16.48 21.23
N GLN A 243 -6.35 -15.80 21.20
CA GLN A 243 -6.23 -14.49 20.54
C GLN A 243 -6.55 -14.57 19.05
N ALA A 244 -6.03 -15.57 18.35
CA ALA A 244 -6.34 -15.80 16.94
C ALA A 244 -7.84 -16.00 16.73
N ARG A 245 -8.48 -16.81 17.59
CA ARG A 245 -9.92 -17.08 17.53
C ARG A 245 -10.75 -15.82 17.75
N MET A 246 -10.39 -14.99 18.73
CA MET A 246 -11.07 -13.72 19.00
C MET A 246 -10.98 -12.76 17.80
N MET A 247 -9.82 -12.67 17.16
CA MET A 247 -9.66 -11.85 15.95
C MET A 247 -10.52 -12.37 14.79
N VAL A 248 -10.61 -13.69 14.60
CA VAL A 248 -11.52 -14.27 13.59
C VAL A 248 -12.97 -13.97 13.91
N MET A 249 -13.40 -14.08 15.17
CA MET A 249 -14.78 -13.73 15.56
C MET A 249 -15.09 -12.26 15.29
N GLN A 250 -14.13 -11.35 15.52
CA GLN A 250 -14.27 -9.93 15.14
C GLN A 250 -14.32 -9.75 13.63
N ALA A 251 -13.54 -10.51 12.85
CA ALA A 251 -13.61 -10.46 11.40
C ALA A 251 -15.00 -10.91 10.88
N GLN A 252 -15.62 -11.90 11.54
CA GLN A 252 -16.95 -12.39 11.20
C GLN A 252 -18.07 -11.36 11.42
N THR A 253 -17.94 -10.43 12.38
CA THR A 253 -18.94 -9.37 12.56
C THR A 253 -18.89 -8.34 11.43
N LEU A 254 -17.73 -8.17 10.79
CA LEU A 254 -17.53 -7.30 9.64
C LEU A 254 -17.89 -7.99 8.31
N GLN A 255 -17.60 -9.28 8.21
CA GLN A 255 -17.87 -10.11 7.04
C GLN A 255 -18.43 -11.47 7.47
N PRO A 256 -19.78 -11.64 7.49
CA PRO A 256 -20.43 -12.87 7.93
C PRO A 256 -20.06 -14.12 7.13
N ALA A 257 -19.55 -13.97 5.89
CA ALA A 257 -19.13 -15.10 5.07
C ALA A 257 -17.83 -15.79 5.57
N ILE A 258 -17.06 -15.14 6.45
CA ILE A 258 -15.84 -15.71 7.02
C ILE A 258 -16.18 -16.93 7.87
N ARG A 259 -15.57 -18.08 7.52
CA ARG A 259 -15.69 -19.31 8.30
C ARG A 259 -14.68 -19.31 9.44
N GLY A 260 -15.18 -19.44 10.66
CA GLY A 260 -14.35 -19.60 11.86
C GLY A 260 -13.83 -21.02 12.04
N PHE A 261 -13.00 -21.21 13.06
CA PHE A 261 -12.57 -22.53 13.55
C PHE A 261 -13.04 -22.73 15.00
N GLY A 262 -13.19 -24.00 15.40
CA GLY A 262 -13.60 -24.38 16.75
C GLY A 262 -12.56 -24.01 17.82
N PRO A 263 -12.91 -24.07 19.11
CA PRO A 263 -11.93 -23.89 20.18
C PRO A 263 -10.83 -24.94 20.07
N ILE A 264 -9.58 -24.52 20.27
CA ILE A 264 -8.42 -25.39 20.31
C ILE A 264 -7.97 -25.43 21.76
N ASN A 265 -7.96 -26.63 22.35
CA ASN A 265 -7.60 -26.83 23.74
C ASN A 265 -6.22 -27.48 23.80
N MET A 266 -5.23 -26.73 24.27
CA MET A 266 -3.92 -27.27 24.61
C MET A 266 -4.05 -28.16 25.86
N PRO A 267 -3.30 -29.27 25.92
CA PRO A 267 -3.24 -30.09 27.13
C PRO A 267 -2.80 -29.23 28.32
N GLN A 268 -3.54 -29.30 29.42
CA GLN A 268 -3.17 -28.71 30.70
C GLN A 268 -2.86 -29.85 31.68
N GLY A 269 -1.67 -29.85 32.29
CA GLY A 269 -1.33 -30.80 33.34
C GLY A 269 -2.14 -30.51 34.61
N ASN A 270 -2.76 -31.53 35.20
CA ASN A 270 -3.53 -31.37 36.45
C ASN A 270 -2.56 -31.16 37.63
N LEU A 271 -2.79 -30.10 38.42
CA LEU A 271 -2.00 -29.77 39.62
C LEU A 271 -2.00 -30.85 40.73
N MET A 272 -2.82 -31.91 40.62
CA MET A 272 -3.13 -32.84 41.71
C MET A 272 -2.80 -34.32 41.43
N SER A 273 -2.32 -34.68 40.24
CA SER A 273 -1.98 -36.09 39.91
C SER A 273 -0.49 -36.43 39.94
N ASP A 274 0.39 -35.42 39.92
CA ASP A 274 1.83 -35.59 39.65
C ASP A 274 2.66 -36.14 40.82
N VAL A 275 2.04 -36.82 41.80
CA VAL A 275 2.78 -37.31 42.97
C VAL A 275 2.81 -38.84 43.08
N PHE A 276 2.00 -39.65 42.38
CA PHE A 276 1.87 -41.05 42.81
C PHE A 276 1.88 -42.24 41.81
N PHE A 277 1.84 -42.12 40.47
CA PHE A 277 1.89 -43.34 39.63
C PHE A 277 2.59 -43.15 38.24
N ASP A 278 3.79 -43.73 38.08
CA ASP A 278 4.55 -44.13 36.87
C ASP A 278 5.03 -43.10 35.79
N ASN A 279 6.29 -42.65 35.98
CA ASN A 279 7.21 -41.80 35.16
C ASN A 279 7.45 -42.15 33.66
N ILE A 280 6.66 -43.00 33.00
CA ILE A 280 6.86 -43.29 31.56
C ILE A 280 5.53 -43.42 30.81
N PHE A 281 4.54 -44.09 31.41
CA PHE A 281 3.22 -44.27 30.79
C PHE A 281 2.40 -42.97 30.79
N THR A 282 2.52 -42.17 31.85
CA THR A 282 1.84 -40.88 31.99
C THR A 282 2.43 -39.84 31.03
N ASP A 283 3.76 -39.81 30.87
CA ASP A 283 4.45 -38.86 30.00
C ASP A 283 4.26 -39.19 28.53
N TYR A 284 4.28 -40.47 28.16
CA TYR A 284 3.90 -40.90 26.81
C TYR A 284 2.45 -40.49 26.49
N ALA A 285 1.50 -40.70 27.41
CA ALA A 285 0.10 -40.32 27.20
C ALA A 285 -0.07 -38.80 27.09
N PHE A 286 0.67 -38.00 27.87
CA PHE A 286 0.65 -36.55 27.79
C PHE A 286 1.28 -36.05 26.48
N HIS A 287 2.43 -36.62 26.09
CA HIS A 287 3.07 -36.38 24.81
C HIS A 287 2.15 -36.64 23.61
N GLN A 288 1.37 -37.73 23.64
CA GLN A 288 0.36 -38.01 22.60
C GLN A 288 -0.74 -36.93 22.56
N LYS A 289 -1.15 -36.38 23.70
CA LYS A 289 -2.12 -35.26 23.74
C LYS A 289 -1.53 -33.99 23.11
N ILE A 290 -0.24 -33.72 23.33
CA ILE A 290 0.46 -32.58 22.72
C ILE A 290 0.53 -32.75 21.20
N LYS A 291 0.91 -33.94 20.72
CA LYS A 291 0.89 -34.25 19.28
C LYS A 291 -0.50 -34.08 18.67
N ALA A 292 -1.55 -34.54 19.36
CA ALA A 292 -2.92 -34.36 18.88
C ALA A 292 -3.31 -32.86 18.80
N ALA A 293 -2.93 -32.06 19.79
CA ALA A 293 -3.15 -30.61 19.80
C ALA A 293 -2.35 -29.90 18.70
N ALA A 294 -1.10 -30.31 18.44
CA ALA A 294 -0.29 -29.79 17.35
C ALA A 294 -0.94 -30.04 15.98
N VAL A 295 -1.49 -31.24 15.75
CA VAL A 295 -2.24 -31.56 14.53
C VAL A 295 -3.49 -30.68 14.40
N GLN A 296 -4.22 -30.42 15.49
CA GLN A 296 -5.37 -29.52 15.47
C GLN A 296 -4.98 -28.07 15.15
N LEU A 297 -3.90 -27.56 15.77
CA LEU A 297 -3.35 -26.23 15.48
C LEU A 297 -2.94 -26.10 14.02
N GLN A 298 -2.25 -27.10 13.48
CA GLN A 298 -1.82 -27.08 12.08
C GLN A 298 -3.01 -27.05 11.12
N ARG A 299 -4.06 -27.82 11.40
CA ARG A 299 -5.31 -27.79 10.61
C ARG A 299 -5.98 -26.42 10.68
N ALA A 300 -6.10 -25.85 11.87
CA ALA A 300 -6.68 -24.51 12.04
C ALA A 300 -5.86 -23.42 11.36
N PHE A 301 -4.53 -23.53 11.39
CA PHE A 301 -3.61 -22.63 10.68
C PHE A 301 -3.82 -22.69 9.17
N LEU A 302 -3.89 -23.89 8.58
CA LEU A 302 -4.17 -24.07 7.15
C LEU A 302 -5.56 -23.53 6.78
N GLN A 303 -6.58 -23.82 7.58
CA GLN A 303 -7.93 -23.27 7.37
C GLN A 303 -7.92 -21.73 7.39
N LEU A 304 -7.17 -21.12 8.32
CA LEU A 304 -7.06 -19.67 8.42
C LEU A 304 -6.30 -19.06 7.24
N GLN A 305 -5.30 -19.75 6.69
CA GLN A 305 -4.63 -19.33 5.45
C GLN A 305 -5.61 -19.31 4.27
N ASP A 306 -6.42 -20.36 4.13
CA ASP A 306 -7.41 -20.45 3.05
C ASP A 306 -8.48 -19.36 3.17
N VAL A 307 -8.99 -19.12 4.38
CA VAL A 307 -9.95 -18.04 4.66
C VAL A 307 -9.34 -16.66 4.35
N THR A 308 -8.08 -16.43 4.73
CA THR A 308 -7.38 -15.17 4.41
C THR A 308 -7.22 -14.99 2.90
N ARG A 309 -6.89 -16.05 2.16
CA ARG A 309 -6.79 -16.01 0.70
C ARG A 309 -8.15 -15.77 0.03
N GLN A 310 -9.22 -16.38 0.53
CA GLN A 310 -10.58 -16.15 0.02
C GLN A 310 -11.02 -14.70 0.23
N SER A 311 -10.75 -14.13 1.42
CA SER A 311 -11.02 -12.72 1.72
C SER A 311 -10.22 -11.79 0.80
N GLN A 312 -8.96 -12.12 0.48
CA GLN A 312 -8.17 -11.39 -0.53
C GLN A 312 -8.83 -11.39 -1.90
N GLY A 313 -9.24 -12.56 -2.40
CA GLY A 313 -9.94 -12.65 -3.69
C GLY A 313 -11.28 -11.91 -3.69
N HIS A 314 -12.00 -11.92 -2.56
CA HIS A 314 -13.26 -11.17 -2.42
C HIS A 314 -13.02 -9.66 -2.51
N LEU A 315 -12.03 -9.13 -1.78
CA LEU A 315 -11.66 -7.72 -1.85
C LEU A 315 -11.27 -7.29 -3.27
N GLU A 316 -10.50 -8.11 -3.98
CA GLU A 316 -10.15 -7.84 -5.39
C GLU A 316 -11.38 -7.82 -6.32
N GLY A 317 -12.40 -8.63 -6.01
CA GLY A 317 -13.72 -8.56 -6.65
C GLY A 317 -14.41 -7.22 -6.38
N LEU A 318 -14.57 -6.85 -5.11
CA LEU A 318 -15.20 -5.58 -4.71
C LEU A 318 -14.47 -4.36 -5.30
N LEU A 319 -13.13 -4.38 -5.38
CA LEU A 319 -12.34 -3.30 -5.98
C LEU A 319 -12.50 -3.21 -7.51
N ARG A 320 -12.81 -4.33 -8.19
CA ARG A 320 -13.18 -4.32 -9.62
C ARG A 320 -14.57 -3.71 -9.79
N ASP A 321 -15.56 -4.21 -9.06
CA ASP A 321 -16.92 -3.68 -9.06
C ASP A 321 -16.95 -2.18 -8.69
N GLY A 322 -16.06 -1.76 -7.80
CA GLY A 322 -15.91 -0.37 -7.37
C GLY A 322 -15.50 0.56 -8.50
N ARG A 323 -14.68 0.09 -9.45
CA ARG A 323 -14.32 0.87 -10.64
C ARG A 323 -15.52 1.05 -11.57
N ASP A 324 -16.30 -0.01 -11.79
CA ASP A 324 -17.47 0.04 -12.65
C ASP A 324 -18.59 0.93 -12.07
N ARG A 325 -18.82 0.83 -10.76
CA ARG A 325 -19.77 1.71 -10.06
C ARG A 325 -19.29 3.16 -10.00
N ALA A 326 -17.99 3.41 -9.85
CA ALA A 326 -17.43 4.76 -9.93
C ALA A 326 -17.68 5.37 -11.32
N HIS A 327 -17.41 4.61 -12.38
CA HIS A 327 -17.69 5.05 -13.76
C HIS A 327 -19.18 5.30 -13.98
N THR A 328 -20.05 4.45 -13.44
CA THR A 328 -21.52 4.63 -13.51
C THR A 328 -21.96 5.91 -12.78
N LEU A 329 -21.41 6.17 -11.59
CA LEU A 329 -21.67 7.39 -10.81
C LEU A 329 -21.21 8.64 -11.57
N GLU A 330 -20.00 8.60 -12.13
CA GLU A 330 -19.46 9.69 -12.93
C GLU A 330 -20.30 9.95 -14.19
N GLY A 331 -20.71 8.90 -14.91
CA GLY A 331 -21.62 9.01 -16.05
C GLY A 331 -22.98 9.61 -15.67
N ALA A 332 -23.58 9.17 -14.56
CA ALA A 332 -24.85 9.71 -14.07
C ALA A 332 -24.71 11.19 -13.66
N ARG A 333 -23.60 11.56 -13.01
CA ARG A 333 -23.28 12.95 -12.66
C ARG A 333 -23.14 13.82 -13.91
N ASN A 334 -22.36 13.38 -14.89
CA ASN A 334 -22.17 14.12 -16.14
C ASN A 334 -23.48 14.30 -16.90
N THR A 335 -24.34 13.26 -16.90
CA THR A 335 -25.67 13.33 -17.50
C THR A 335 -26.53 14.40 -16.82
N LEU A 336 -26.57 14.40 -15.48
CA LEU A 336 -27.31 15.40 -14.71
C LEU A 336 -26.80 16.83 -14.96
N GLU A 337 -25.48 17.05 -14.92
CA GLU A 337 -24.89 18.36 -15.18
C GLU A 337 -25.17 18.84 -16.61
N LEU A 338 -25.11 17.94 -17.61
CA LEU A 338 -25.45 18.24 -19.00
C LEU A 338 -26.93 18.59 -19.16
N THR A 339 -27.84 17.82 -18.54
CA THR A 339 -29.28 18.10 -18.59
C THR A 339 -29.59 19.46 -17.99
N ARG A 340 -29.05 19.78 -16.82
CA ARG A 340 -29.20 21.11 -16.19
C ARG A 340 -28.66 22.22 -17.07
N ARG A 341 -27.48 22.02 -17.67
CA ARG A 341 -26.88 23.00 -18.61
C ARG A 341 -27.78 23.25 -19.82
N GLN A 342 -28.29 22.20 -20.46
CA GLN A 342 -29.19 22.33 -21.61
C GLN A 342 -30.48 23.07 -21.25
N ILE A 343 -31.02 22.84 -20.04
CA ILE A 343 -32.21 23.55 -19.55
C ILE A 343 -31.93 25.05 -19.39
N MET A 344 -30.80 25.41 -18.77
CA MET A 344 -30.38 26.82 -18.58
C MET A 344 -30.12 27.52 -19.93
N GLU A 345 -29.44 26.85 -20.87
CA GLU A 345 -29.11 27.41 -22.19
C GLU A 345 -30.38 27.66 -23.05
N ARG A 346 -31.34 26.72 -23.03
CA ARG A 346 -32.63 26.89 -23.73
C ARG A 346 -33.45 28.05 -23.17
N ALA A 347 -33.44 28.24 -21.85
CA ALA A 347 -34.14 29.35 -21.20
C ALA A 347 -33.49 30.71 -21.51
N GLY A 348 -32.17 30.74 -21.74
CA GLY A 348 -31.43 31.93 -22.14
C GLY A 348 -31.53 32.30 -23.63
N GLY A 349 -32.30 31.56 -24.44
CA GLY A 349 -32.55 31.89 -25.85
C GLY A 349 -31.40 31.59 -26.82
N VAL A 350 -30.41 30.78 -26.42
CA VAL A 350 -29.26 30.41 -27.26
C VAL A 350 -29.38 28.94 -27.69
N ALA A 351 -29.15 28.66 -28.98
CA ALA A 351 -29.11 27.28 -29.47
C ALA A 351 -27.95 26.51 -28.80
N PRO A 352 -28.17 25.28 -28.30
CA PRO A 352 -27.12 24.52 -27.64
C PRO A 352 -25.97 24.28 -28.63
N PRO A 353 -24.71 24.59 -28.29
CA PRO A 353 -23.59 24.15 -29.11
C PRO A 353 -23.58 22.62 -29.17
N THR A 354 -23.23 22.05 -30.32
CA THR A 354 -23.01 20.61 -30.47
C THR A 354 -21.85 20.18 -29.57
N TYR A 355 -22.17 19.64 -28.41
CA TYR A 355 -21.18 19.06 -27.50
C TYR A 355 -20.80 17.67 -28.02
N ALA A 356 -19.60 17.56 -28.59
CA ALA A 356 -18.96 16.27 -28.74
C ALA A 356 -18.70 15.69 -27.34
N PRO A 357 -18.86 14.36 -27.13
CA PRO A 357 -18.46 13.72 -25.88
C PRO A 357 -16.99 14.05 -25.57
N PRO A 358 -16.58 14.05 -24.29
CA PRO A 358 -15.21 14.38 -23.91
C PRO A 358 -14.25 13.52 -24.74
N SER A 359 -13.49 14.18 -25.63
CA SER A 359 -12.36 13.55 -26.28
C SER A 359 -11.46 13.03 -25.18
N ALA A 360 -11.06 11.75 -25.28
CA ALA A 360 -9.89 11.27 -24.56
C ALA A 360 -8.77 12.30 -24.72
N ALA A 361 -8.12 12.63 -23.61
CA ALA A 361 -7.11 13.67 -23.51
C ALA A 361 -6.16 13.65 -24.73
N PRO A 362 -5.85 14.80 -25.36
CA PRO A 362 -4.80 14.85 -26.33
C PRO A 362 -3.49 14.49 -25.62
N ALA A 363 -2.85 13.42 -26.07
CA ALA A 363 -1.48 13.12 -25.70
C ALA A 363 -0.58 14.26 -26.20
N GLY A 364 0.03 14.98 -25.26
CA GLY A 364 1.18 15.83 -25.52
C GLY A 364 0.89 17.13 -26.27
N GLN A 365 0.47 18.17 -25.55
CA GLN A 365 0.87 19.53 -25.89
C GLN A 365 1.38 20.20 -24.62
N ALA A 366 2.71 20.28 -24.52
CA ALA A 366 3.36 21.21 -23.60
C ALA A 366 2.95 22.64 -23.98
N PRO A 367 2.68 23.53 -23.02
CA PRO A 367 2.45 24.94 -23.34
C PRO A 367 3.71 25.54 -23.99
N PRO A 368 3.54 26.49 -24.93
CA PRO A 368 4.68 27.12 -25.59
C PRO A 368 5.49 27.90 -24.57
N TYR A 369 6.78 27.59 -24.52
CA TYR A 369 7.81 28.38 -23.84
C TYR A 369 7.72 29.81 -24.39
N GLN A 370 7.30 30.77 -23.57
CA GLN A 370 7.52 32.19 -23.87
C GLN A 370 8.89 32.59 -23.30
N PRO A 371 9.70 33.32 -24.08
CA PRO A 371 11.14 33.51 -23.85
C PRO A 371 11.49 34.30 -22.59
#